data_AF-A0A821X453-F1
#
_entry.id   AF-A0A821X453-F1
#
_cell.length_a   1.000
_cell.length_b   1.000
_cell.length_c   1.000
_cell.angle_alpha   90.00
_cell.angle_beta   90.00
_cell.angle_gamma   90.00
#
_symmetry.space_group_name_H-M   'P 1'
#
loop_
_entity.id
_entity.type
_entity.pdbx_description
1 polymer ?
#
loop_
_entity_poly.entity_id
_entity_poly.type
_entity_poly.pdbx_seq_one_letter_code
_entity_poly.pdbx_strand_id
1 'polypeptide(L)' 'NEWLKLIEEKNLPRSPSFSLVGTLGEPVVIRAWNIAGLPSDSFSIENGIILSNSRRW' A
#
# COMPACT_ATOMS: atom_id res chain seq x y z
N ASN A 1 6.66 8.80 10.86
CA ASN A 1 8.10 8.42 10.87
C ASN A 1 8.59 7.77 12.15
N GLU A 2 7.77 7.67 13.21
CA GLU A 2 8.17 7.06 14.48
C GLU A 2 8.56 5.59 14.33
N TRP A 3 7.77 4.81 13.59
CA TRP A 3 8.07 3.41 13.27
C TRP A 3 9.39 3.23 12.50
N LEU A 4 9.68 4.12 11.55
CA LEU A 4 10.94 4.06 10.79
C LEU A 4 12.15 4.30 11.68
N LYS A 5 12.05 5.25 12.62
CA LYS A 5 13.09 5.50 13.62
C LYS A 5 13.32 4.28 14.51
N LEU A 6 12.25 3.65 14.98
CA LEU A 6 12.35 2.45 15.81
C LEU A 6 13.03 1.28 15.07
N ILE A 7 12.71 1.08 13.79
CA ILE A 7 13.34 0.05 12.95
C ILE A 7 14.85 0.32 12.80
N GLU A 8 15.23 1.59 12.60
CA GLU A 8 16.61 2.03 12.51
C GLU A 8 17.37 1.85 13.83
N GLU A 9 16.78 2.25 14.96
CA GLU A 9 17.34 2.03 16.31
C GLU A 9 17.55 0.55 16.64
N LYS A 10 16.67 -0.32 16.12
CA LYS A 10 16.73 -1.77 16.32
C LYS A 10 17.63 -2.49 15.30
N ASN A 11 18.29 -1.77 14.40
CA ASN A 11 19.12 -2.33 13.32
C ASN A 11 18.39 -3.41 12.50
N LEU A 12 17.09 -3.24 12.28
CA LEU A 12 16.30 -4.17 11.49
C LEU A 12 16.46 -3.86 9.99
N PRO A 13 16.62 -4.89 9.13
CA PRO A 13 16.71 -4.69 7.70
C PRO A 13 15.41 -4.09 7.17
N ARG A 14 15.52 -2.99 6.41
CA ARG A 14 14.39 -2.32 5.77
C ARG A 14 14.66 -2.05 4.30
N SER A 15 13.60 -1.98 3.51
CA SER A 15 13.69 -1.45 2.15
C SER A 15 14.08 0.04 2.18
N PRO A 16 14.92 0.52 1.25
CA PRO A 16 15.31 1.94 1.17
C PRO A 16 14.11 2.85 0.93
N SER A 17 13.19 2.39 0.08
CA SER A 17 11.91 3.02 -0.25
C SER A 17 10.75 2.07 0.05
N PHE A 18 9.62 2.63 0.45
CA PHE A 18 8.38 1.91 0.69
C PHE A 18 7.26 2.52 -0.15
N SER A 19 6.48 1.67 -0.80
CA SER A 19 5.23 2.03 -1.46
C SER A 19 4.21 0.93 -1.17
N LEU A 20 3.04 1.32 -0.67
CA LEU A 20 1.97 0.36 -0.38
C LEU A 20 1.52 -0.36 -1.66
N VAL A 21 1.38 0.40 -2.76
CA VAL A 21 1.08 -0.14 -4.09
C VAL A 21 2.17 -1.08 -4.57
N GLY A 22 3.45 -0.73 -4.41
CA GLY A 22 4.54 -1.61 -4.81
C GLY A 22 4.71 -2.88 -3.96
N THR A 23 4.19 -2.88 -2.73
CA THR A 23 4.36 -4.00 -1.79
C THR A 23 3.14 -4.94 -1.79
N LEU A 24 1.93 -4.39 -1.86
CA LEU A 24 0.67 -5.14 -1.72
C LEU A 24 -0.29 -4.95 -2.91
N GLY A 25 0.05 -4.07 -3.85
CA GLY A 25 -0.78 -3.79 -5.01
C GLY A 25 -0.56 -4.81 -6.13
N GLU A 26 -1.65 -5.42 -6.59
CA GLU A 26 -1.64 -6.28 -7.77
C GLU A 26 -2.10 -5.49 -9.00
N PRO A 27 -1.24 -5.30 -10.04
CA PRO A 27 -1.57 -4.43 -11.19
C PRO A 27 -2.86 -4.81 -11.91
N VAL A 28 -3.16 -6.10 -12.00
CA VAL A 28 -4.38 -6.61 -12.65
C VAL A 28 -5.63 -6.19 -11.86
N VAL A 29 -5.58 -6.29 -10.53
CA VAL A 29 -6.68 -5.93 -9.64
C VAL A 29 -6.91 -4.42 -9.63
N ILE A 30 -5.83 -3.64 -9.53
CA ILE A 30 -5.90 -2.17 -9.59
C ILE A 30 -6.51 -1.70 -10.91
N ARG A 31 -6.12 -2.33 -12.03
CA ARG A 31 -6.70 -2.03 -13.34
C ARG A 31 -8.20 -2.34 -13.37
N ALA A 32 -8.64 -3.44 -12.77
CA ALA A 32 -10.05 -3.78 -12.67
C ALA A 32 -10.84 -2.74 -11.86
N TRP A 33 -10.29 -2.24 -10.74
CA TRP A 33 -10.91 -1.17 -9.96
C TRP A 33 -11.02 0.13 -10.75
N ASN A 34 -9.98 0.51 -11.49
CA ASN A 34 -9.99 1.71 -12.33
C ASN A 34 -11.07 1.62 -13.42
N ILE A 35 -11.24 0.44 -14.05
CA ILE A 35 -12.33 0.19 -15.01
C ILE A 35 -13.70 0.29 -14.31
N ALA A 36 -13.80 -0.14 -13.06
CA ALA A 36 -15.01 -0.04 -12.24
C ALA A 36 -15.25 1.36 -11.66
N GLY A 37 -14.41 2.36 -12.00
CA GLY A 37 -14.61 3.76 -11.62
C GLY A 37 -13.83 4.21 -10.38
N LEU A 38 -12.91 3.40 -9.84
CA LEU A 38 -11.96 3.88 -8.84
C LEU A 38 -11.02 4.92 -9.48
N PRO A 39 -10.81 6.08 -8.87
CA PRO A 39 -9.83 7.04 -9.35
C PRO A 39 -8.41 6.45 -9.35
N SER A 40 -7.62 6.76 -10.38
CA SER A 40 -6.26 6.22 -10.55
C SER A 40 -5.19 6.97 -9.75
N ASP A 41 -5.57 7.83 -8.82
CA ASP A 41 -4.63 8.51 -7.94
C ASP A 41 -4.12 7.57 -6.85
N SER A 42 -2.95 7.87 -6.29
CA SER A 42 -2.31 6.99 -5.31
C SER A 42 -3.14 6.80 -4.05
N PHE A 43 -3.85 7.84 -3.59
CA PHE A 43 -4.64 7.76 -2.36
C PHE A 43 -5.84 6.83 -2.53
N SER A 44 -6.56 6.94 -3.65
CA SER A 44 -7.69 6.06 -3.99
C SER A 44 -7.25 4.60 -4.16
N ILE A 45 -6.11 4.35 -4.82
CA ILE A 45 -5.56 3.01 -4.98
C ILE A 45 -5.11 2.43 -3.65
N GLU A 46 -4.43 3.21 -2.80
CA GLU A 46 -4.01 2.77 -1.47
C GLU A 46 -5.22 2.39 -0.59
N ASN A 47 -6.28 3.18 -0.62
CA ASN A 47 -7.53 2.85 0.07
C ASN A 47 -8.16 1.55 -0.46
N GLY A 48 -8.17 1.35 -1.78
CA GLY A 48 -8.61 0.10 -2.40
C GLY A 48 -7.81 -1.12 -1.92
N ILE A 49 -6.48 -0.99 -1.84
CA ILE A 49 -5.59 -2.04 -1.32
C ILE A 49 -5.89 -2.33 0.16
N ILE A 50 -6.06 -1.29 0.99
CA ILE A 50 -6.36 -1.45 2.42
C ILE A 50 -7.66 -2.20 2.60
N LEU A 51 -8.74 -1.78 1.91
CA LEU A 51 -10.05 -2.43 1.99
C LEU A 51 -10.00 -3.88 1.47
N SER A 52 -9.24 -4.14 0.41
CA SER A 52 -9.09 -5.49 -0.14
C SER A 52 -8.31 -6.44 0.78
N ASN A 53 -7.47 -5.91 1.67
CA ASN A 53 -6.65 -6.69 2.61
C ASN A 53 -7.17 -6.62 4.05
N SER A 54 -8.19 -5.79 4.32
CA SER A 54 -8.76 -5.67 5.65
C SER A 54 -9.61 -6.90 5.97
N ARG A 55 -9.53 -7.36 7.23
CA ARG A 55 -10.41 -8.43 7.75
C ARG A 55 -11.68 -7.89 8.39
N ARG A 56 -11.80 -6.57 8.45
CA ARG A 56 -12.88 -5.83 9.10
C ARG A 56 -13.21 -4.62 8.21
N TRP A 57 -14.49 -4.37 8.06
CA TRP A 57 -15.07 -3.23 7.33
C TRP A 57 -14.69 -1.91 8.01
#